data_AF-A0A9C7PP90-F1
#
_entry.id   AF-A0A9C7PP90-F1
#
_cell.length_a   1.000
_cell.length_b   1.000
_cell.length_c   1.000
_cell.angle_alpha   90.00
_cell.angle_beta   90.00
_cell.angle_gamma   90.00
#
_symmetry.space_group_name_H-M   'P 1'
#
loop_
_entity.id
_entity.type
_entity.pdbx_description
1 polymer ?
#
loop_
_entity_poly.entity_id
_entity_poly.type
_entity_poly.pdbx_seq_one_letter_code
_entity_poly.pdbx_strand_id
1 'polypeptide(L)'
;MTVKRKRSGRGIEEHYHPRHAGDALPQSKVGRILAVADRIDSLVGLFAVGEFPSGDSDPYALRRAALGIIRILVEKKVDLDIAHLVD
;
A
#
# COMPACT_ATOMS: atom_id res chain seq x y z
N MET A 1 18.13 8.25 25.27
CA MET A 1 17.97 7.15 24.30
C MET A 1 16.47 6.80 24.18
N THR A 2 15.64 7.63 23.51
CA THR A 2 14.16 7.47 23.55
C THR A 2 13.45 7.86 22.24
N VAL A 3 14.09 7.68 21.08
CA VAL A 3 13.51 8.10 19.78
C VAL A 3 13.21 6.92 18.84
N LYS A 4 13.82 5.74 19.05
CA LYS A 4 13.66 4.60 18.13
C LYS A 4 12.29 3.89 18.23
N ARG A 5 11.71 3.73 19.43
CA ARG A 5 10.48 2.92 19.62
C ARG A 5 9.20 3.55 19.03
N LYS A 6 9.08 4.87 18.99
CA LYS A 6 7.85 5.55 18.49
C LYS A 6 7.65 5.46 16.98
N ARG A 7 8.71 5.24 16.19
CA ARG A 7 8.62 5.21 14.72
C ARG A 7 7.96 3.92 14.21
N SER A 8 8.27 2.78 14.83
CA SER A 8 7.75 1.47 14.40
C SER A 8 6.27 1.31 14.68
N GLY A 9 5.80 1.64 15.90
CA GLY A 9 4.38 1.55 16.24
C GLY A 9 3.49 2.40 15.34
N ARG A 10 3.95 3.62 15.03
CA ARG A 10 3.26 4.51 14.09
C ARG A 10 3.24 3.97 12.65
N GLY A 11 4.32 3.31 12.20
CA GLY A 11 4.35 2.65 10.89
C GLY A 11 3.37 1.48 10.80
N ILE A 12 3.22 0.70 11.87
CA ILE A 12 2.26 -0.41 11.95
C ILE A 12 0.83 0.11 11.91
N GLU A 13 0.51 1.22 12.54
CA GLU A 13 -0.84 1.79 12.39
C GLU A 13 -1.05 2.36 10.97
N GLU A 14 -0.08 3.14 10.49
CA GLU A 14 -0.23 3.89 9.24
C GLU A 14 -0.23 2.99 8.00
N HIS A 15 0.34 1.78 8.01
CA HIS A 15 0.37 0.94 6.80
C HIS A 15 -1.03 0.49 6.33
N TYR A 16 -2.00 0.44 7.24
CA TYR A 16 -3.40 0.17 6.91
C TYR A 16 -4.06 1.31 6.11
N HIS A 17 -3.46 2.50 6.09
CA HIS A 17 -3.97 3.64 5.34
C HIS A 17 -3.47 3.67 3.89
N PRO A 18 -4.30 4.10 2.92
CA PRO A 18 -5.72 4.40 3.04
C PRO A 18 -6.58 3.13 3.09
N ARG A 19 -7.64 3.14 3.90
CA ARG A 19 -8.59 2.04 4.06
C ARG A 19 -9.71 2.06 3.00
N HIS A 20 -10.06 3.24 2.51
CA HIS A 20 -11.06 3.45 1.47
C HIS A 20 -10.74 4.70 0.64
N ALA A 21 -11.52 4.94 -0.42
CA ALA A 21 -11.41 6.16 -1.21
C ALA A 21 -11.64 7.39 -0.30
N GLY A 22 -10.80 8.41 -0.45
CA GLY A 22 -10.85 9.63 0.37
C GLY A 22 -10.27 9.50 1.79
N ASP A 23 -9.88 8.31 2.24
CA ASP A 23 -9.25 8.15 3.56
C ASP A 23 -7.87 8.86 3.64
N ALA A 24 -7.44 9.13 4.86
CA ALA A 24 -6.14 9.67 5.18
C ALA A 24 -5.03 8.78 4.62
N LEU A 25 -3.94 9.43 4.20
CA LEU A 25 -2.74 8.76 3.72
C LEU A 25 -1.69 8.60 4.84
N PRO A 26 -0.82 7.58 4.77
CA PRO A 26 0.30 7.42 5.69
C PRO A 26 1.18 8.68 5.73
N GLN A 27 1.41 9.20 6.93
CA GLN A 27 2.11 10.47 7.09
C GLN A 27 3.62 10.26 7.25
N SER A 28 4.03 9.20 7.94
CA SER A 28 5.44 8.87 8.10
C SER A 28 6.00 8.17 6.87
N LYS A 29 7.30 8.33 6.63
CA LYS A 29 8.01 7.60 5.56
C LYS A 29 7.88 6.08 5.73
N VAL A 30 8.00 5.58 6.96
CA VAL A 30 7.88 4.14 7.28
C VAL A 30 6.47 3.64 6.98
N GLY A 31 5.44 4.38 7.39
CA GLY A 31 4.05 4.03 7.09
C GLY A 31 3.77 3.99 5.58
N ARG A 32 4.30 4.95 4.81
CA ARG A 32 4.16 4.96 3.34
C ARG A 32 4.82 3.74 2.69
N ILE A 33 6.05 3.42 3.10
CA ILE A 33 6.80 2.27 2.55
C ILE A 33 6.05 0.97 2.88
N LEU A 34 5.66 0.78 4.14
CA LEU A 34 4.92 -0.42 4.56
C LEU A 34 3.57 -0.52 3.84
N ALA A 35 2.83 0.58 3.73
CA ALA A 35 1.54 0.61 3.04
C ALA A 35 1.64 0.19 1.57
N VAL A 36 2.68 0.66 0.87
CA VAL A 36 2.90 0.32 -0.54
C VAL A 36 3.37 -1.13 -0.66
N ALA A 37 4.35 -1.55 0.15
CA ALA A 37 4.90 -2.90 0.09
C ALA A 37 3.85 -3.98 0.35
N ASP A 38 3.04 -3.84 1.40
CA ASP A 38 1.98 -4.79 1.77
C ASP A 38 0.94 -4.98 0.66
N ARG A 39 0.55 -3.87 0.00
CA ARG A 39 -0.42 -3.91 -1.10
C ARG A 39 0.18 -4.49 -2.38
N ILE A 40 1.46 -4.22 -2.67
CA ILE A 40 2.14 -4.84 -3.81
C ILE A 40 2.28 -6.35 -3.59
N ASP A 41 2.69 -6.78 -2.40
CA ASP A 41 2.80 -8.20 -2.03
C ASP A 41 1.48 -8.94 -2.22
N SER A 42 0.38 -8.34 -1.73
CA SER A 42 -0.97 -8.88 -1.92
C SER A 42 -1.36 -8.98 -3.40
N LEU A 43 -1.09 -7.94 -4.20
CA LEU A 43 -1.40 -7.94 -5.64
C LEU A 43 -0.62 -9.01 -6.39
N VAL A 44 0.69 -9.07 -6.18
CA VAL A 44 1.58 -10.04 -6.83
C VAL A 44 1.20 -11.46 -6.41
N GLY A 45 1.02 -11.69 -5.11
CA GLY A 45 0.67 -13.01 -4.58
C GLY A 45 -0.66 -13.55 -5.11
N LEU A 46 -1.70 -12.71 -5.16
CA LEU A 46 -3.02 -13.10 -5.67
C LEU A 46 -3.01 -13.28 -7.19
N PHE A 47 -2.33 -12.40 -7.93
CA PHE A 47 -2.22 -12.54 -9.38
C PHE A 47 -1.42 -13.80 -9.76
N ALA A 48 -0.39 -14.15 -8.99
CA ALA A 48 0.42 -15.36 -9.21
C ALA A 48 -0.39 -16.66 -9.08
N VAL A 49 -1.47 -16.66 -8.29
CA VAL A 49 -2.38 -17.81 -8.16
C VAL A 49 -3.61 -17.73 -9.08
N GLY A 50 -3.66 -16.74 -9.98
CA GLY A 50 -4.73 -16.57 -10.96
C GLY A 50 -5.95 -15.79 -10.45
N GLU A 51 -5.88 -15.19 -9.26
CA GLU A 51 -6.94 -14.39 -8.67
C GLU A 51 -6.84 -12.94 -9.17
N PHE A 52 -7.63 -12.59 -10.19
CA PHE A 52 -7.69 -11.24 -10.75
C PHE A 52 -9.04 -10.58 -10.47
N PRO A 53 -9.08 -9.25 -10.23
CA PRO A 53 -10.34 -8.54 -10.14
C PRO A 53 -11.06 -8.56 -11.50
N SER A 54 -12.35 -8.88 -11.49
CA SER A 54 -13.21 -8.83 -12.67
C SER A 54 -14.01 -7.52 -12.71
N GLY A 55 -14.77 -7.30 -13.79
CA GLY A 55 -15.61 -6.11 -13.95
C GLY A 55 -16.69 -5.99 -12.87
N ASP A 56 -17.32 -7.11 -12.54
CA ASP A 56 -18.45 -7.16 -11.60
C ASP A 56 -18.07 -7.59 -10.18
N SER A 57 -16.83 -8.07 -9.97
CA SER A 57 -16.38 -8.55 -8.66
C SER A 57 -14.90 -8.30 -8.39
N ASP A 58 -14.63 -7.79 -7.19
CA ASP A 58 -13.29 -7.61 -6.61
C ASP A 58 -13.28 -8.18 -5.18
N PRO A 59 -13.24 -9.53 -5.04
CA PRO A 59 -13.45 -10.21 -3.75
C PRO A 59 -12.35 -9.87 -2.73
N TYR A 60 -11.13 -9.61 -3.21
CA TYR A 60 -9.96 -9.31 -2.38
C TYR A 60 -9.59 -7.82 -2.37
N ALA A 61 -10.46 -6.95 -2.89
CA ALA A 61 -10.21 -5.51 -2.93
C ALA A 61 -8.95 -5.10 -3.72
N LEU A 62 -8.52 -5.88 -4.70
CA LEU A 62 -7.28 -5.69 -5.47
C LEU A 62 -7.30 -4.37 -6.25
N ARG A 63 -8.46 -4.01 -6.83
CA ARG A 63 -8.62 -2.71 -7.51
C ARG A 63 -8.49 -1.56 -6.51
N ARG A 64 -9.04 -1.72 -5.30
CA ARG A 64 -8.91 -0.72 -4.23
C ARG A 64 -7.48 -0.63 -3.71
N ALA A 65 -6.78 -1.75 -3.57
CA ALA A 65 -5.38 -1.80 -3.15
C ALA A 65 -4.48 -1.05 -4.15
N ALA A 66 -4.65 -1.32 -5.46
CA ALA A 66 -3.92 -0.62 -6.52
C ALA A 66 -4.16 0.90 -6.50
N LEU A 67 -5.41 1.34 -6.34
CA LEU A 67 -5.74 2.76 -6.19
C LEU A 67 -5.12 3.38 -4.93
N GLY A 68 -5.03 2.62 -3.84
CA GLY A 68 -4.35 3.03 -2.61
C GLY A 68 -2.86 3.29 -2.85
N ILE A 69 -2.17 2.40 -3.57
CA ILE A 69 -0.76 2.58 -3.96
C ILE A 69 -0.61 3.86 -4.79
N ILE A 70 -1.40 4.02 -5.85
CA ILE A 70 -1.34 5.18 -6.75
C ILE A 70 -1.51 6.49 -5.98
N ARG A 71 -2.50 6.57 -5.09
CA ARG A 71 -2.73 7.77 -4.26
C ARG A 71 -1.52 8.07 -3.37
N ILE A 72 -0.94 7.06 -2.72
CA ILE A 72 0.26 7.26 -1.89
C ILE A 72 1.40 7.83 -2.74
N LEU A 73 1.69 7.24 -3.89
CA LEU A 73 2.81 7.66 -4.75
C LEU A 73 2.62 9.08 -5.27
N VAL A 74 1.43 9.38 -5.82
CA VAL A 74 1.12 10.68 -6.41
C VAL A 74 1.01 11.78 -5.35
N GLU A 75 0.17 11.59 -4.33
CA GLU A 75 -0.12 12.65 -3.36
C GLU A 75 1.05 12.89 -2.38
N LYS A 76 1.86 11.86 -2.09
CA LYS A 76 3.06 12.01 -1.25
C LYS A 76 4.34 12.24 -2.06
N LYS A 77 4.25 12.35 -3.39
CA LYS A 77 5.36 12.58 -4.32
C LYS A 77 6.51 11.60 -4.08
N VAL A 78 6.16 10.32 -3.95
CA VAL A 78 7.15 9.25 -3.80
C VAL A 78 7.58 8.82 -5.19
N ASP A 79 8.83 9.11 -5.52
CA ASP A 79 9.46 8.64 -6.75
C ASP A 79 9.86 7.16 -6.55
N LEU A 80 9.04 6.26 -7.09
CA LEU A 80 9.23 4.82 -6.99
C LEU A 80 8.77 4.18 -8.29
N ASP A 81 9.68 3.45 -8.93
CA ASP A 81 9.36 2.58 -10.04
C ASP A 81 8.79 1.26 -9.51
N ILE A 82 7.51 1.01 -9.79
CA ILE A 82 6.83 -0.22 -9.36
C ILE A 82 7.30 -1.42 -10.19
N ALA A 83 7.64 -1.22 -11.47
CA ALA A 83 8.08 -2.33 -12.33
C ALA A 83 9.34 -2.98 -11.77
N HIS A 84 10.28 -2.15 -11.29
CA HIS A 84 11.50 -2.61 -10.64
C HIS A 84 11.26 -3.41 -9.34
N LEU A 85 10.08 -3.32 -8.71
CA LEU A 85 9.76 -4.06 -7.50
C LEU A 85 9.22 -5.48 -7.76
N VAL A 86 8.79 -5.77 -8.98
CA VAL A 86 8.08 -7.01 -9.33
C VAL A 86 8.76 -7.83 -10.42
N ASP A 87 9.88 -7.34 -10.96
CA ASP A 87 10.77 -8.05 -11.88
C ASP A 87 11.52 -9.22 -11.21
#